data_AF-A0A9D6Z6S0-F1
#
_entry.id   AF-A0A9D6Z6S0-F1
#
_cell.length_a   1.000
_cell.length_b   1.000
_cell.length_c   1.000
_cell.angle_alpha   90.00
_cell.angle_beta   90.00
_cell.angle_gamma   90.00
#
_symmetry.space_group_name_H-M   'P 1'
#
loop_
_entity.id
_entity.type
_entity.pdbx_description
1 polymer ?
#
loop_
_entity_poly.entity_id
_entity_poly.type
_entity_poly.pdbx_seq_one_letter_code
_entity_poly.pdbx_strand_id
1 'polypeptide(L)'
;MPSYLPHKFQRIHVELTNRCNFSCAFCPDGIMTRKRRTMPESLAKSALDQISELGLAEKVTFHVMGEPLLHPKFFDIMDHAASKNLPVGLTTNGALLKPSTIQDLAGRDLHQIDISLQTPDKESFHQTRG
;
A
#
# COMPACT_ATOMS: atom_id res chain seq x y z
N MET A 1 17.54 20.95 -3.40
CA MET A 1 16.06 20.96 -3.54
C MET A 1 15.66 22.03 -4.54
N PRO A 2 14.77 21.74 -5.50
CA PRO A 2 14.25 22.76 -6.42
C PRO A 2 13.46 23.83 -5.65
N SER A 3 13.63 25.10 -6.01
CA SER A 3 13.13 26.27 -5.26
C SER A 3 11.60 26.49 -5.27
N TYR A 4 10.82 25.59 -5.88
CA TYR A 4 9.39 25.81 -6.17
C TYR A 4 8.41 24.87 -5.47
N LEU A 5 8.87 23.91 -4.64
CA LEU A 5 8.00 23.07 -3.83
C LEU A 5 8.01 23.60 -2.39
N PRO A 6 7.03 24.45 -2.00
CA PRO A 6 7.10 25.18 -0.74
C PRO A 6 7.03 24.26 0.49
N HIS A 7 6.43 23.07 0.38
CA HIS A 7 6.31 22.11 1.48
C HIS A 7 6.33 20.65 0.99
N LYS A 8 6.94 19.77 1.78
CA LYS A 8 6.89 18.31 1.62
C LYS A 8 5.46 17.83 1.89
N PHE A 9 4.93 16.90 1.09
CA PHE A 9 3.68 16.23 1.41
C PHE A 9 3.87 15.39 2.67
N GLN A 10 2.89 15.37 3.58
CA GLN A 10 2.93 14.45 4.73
C GLN A 10 2.96 12.98 4.27
N ARG A 11 2.29 12.68 3.14
CA ARG A 11 2.17 11.31 2.63
C ARG A 11 1.90 11.32 1.13
N ILE A 12 2.55 10.42 0.40
CA ILE A 12 2.16 10.04 -0.96
C ILE A 12 1.64 8.60 -0.93
N HIS A 13 0.46 8.39 -1.53
CA HIS A 13 -0.12 7.07 -1.70
C HIS A 13 0.35 6.45 -3.01
N VAL A 14 0.83 5.21 -2.96
CA VAL A 14 1.27 4.45 -4.13
C VAL A 14 0.41 3.20 -4.27
N GLU A 15 -0.38 3.15 -5.34
CA GLU A 15 -1.24 2.00 -5.66
C GLU A 15 -0.41 0.90 -6.35
N LEU A 16 0.04 -0.11 -5.60
CA LEU A 16 0.82 -1.22 -6.17
C LEU A 16 -0.03 -2.15 -7.03
N THR A 17 -1.30 -2.33 -6.69
CA THR A 17 -2.24 -3.14 -7.46
C THR A 17 -3.65 -2.67 -7.17
N ASN A 18 -4.53 -2.72 -8.16
CA ASN A 18 -5.97 -2.52 -7.94
C ASN A 18 -6.73 -3.86 -7.81
N ARG A 19 -6.03 -4.97 -7.56
CA ARG A 19 -6.64 -6.27 -7.28
C ARG A 19 -6.82 -6.41 -5.78
N CYS A 20 -7.97 -6.92 -5.33
CA CYS A 20 -8.25 -7.21 -3.94
C CYS A 20 -8.78 -8.64 -3.82
N ASN A 21 -8.55 -9.27 -2.67
CA ASN A 21 -9.11 -10.58 -2.33
C ASN A 21 -10.45 -10.48 -1.57
N PHE A 22 -10.96 -9.26 -1.33
CA PHE A 22 -12.29 -8.97 -0.78
C PHE A 22 -13.15 -8.26 -1.82
N SER A 23 -14.47 -8.29 -1.64
CA SER A 23 -15.47 -7.63 -2.50
C SER A 23 -16.40 -6.76 -1.66
N CYS A 24 -15.84 -5.75 -0.98
CA CYS A 24 -16.59 -4.97 0.00
C CYS A 24 -17.70 -4.13 -0.64
N ALA A 25 -18.89 -4.12 -0.03
CA ALA A 25 -20.08 -3.43 -0.53
C ALA A 25 -19.94 -1.90 -0.61
N PHE A 26 -19.10 -1.32 0.25
CA PHE A 26 -18.78 0.11 0.25
C PHE A 26 -17.64 0.49 -0.71
N CYS A 27 -16.93 -0.50 -1.26
CA CYS A 27 -15.76 -0.25 -2.09
C CYS A 27 -16.20 0.07 -3.53
N PRO A 28 -15.64 1.10 -4.19
CA PRO A 28 -15.98 1.42 -5.58
C PRO A 28 -15.52 0.36 -6.59
N ASP A 29 -14.91 -0.73 -6.12
CA ASP A 29 -14.42 -1.85 -6.91
C ASP A 29 -15.44 -2.42 -7.90
N GLY A 30 -16.69 -2.58 -7.47
CA GLY A 30 -17.77 -3.16 -8.28
C GLY A 30 -18.27 -2.25 -9.41
N ILE A 31 -17.98 -0.96 -9.34
CA ILE A 31 -18.33 0.03 -10.38
C ILE A 31 -17.09 0.54 -11.13
N MET A 32 -15.91 0.04 -10.81
CA MET A 32 -14.65 0.51 -11.39
C MET A 32 -14.48 0.03 -12.84
N THR A 33 -14.27 0.96 -13.77
CA THR A 33 -14.02 0.66 -15.20
C THR A 33 -12.54 0.44 -15.53
N ARG A 34 -11.64 0.73 -14.57
CA ARG A 34 -10.19 0.55 -14.73
C ARG A 34 -9.85 -0.93 -14.89
N LYS A 35 -9.00 -1.25 -15.87
CA LYS A 35 -8.47 -2.61 -16.06
C LYS A 35 -7.73 -3.09 -14.79
N ARG A 36 -7.91 -4.36 -14.43
CA ARG A 36 -7.21 -4.98 -13.30
C ARG A 36 -5.72 -5.16 -13.59
N ARG A 37 -4.87 -4.48 -12.83
CA ARG A 37 -3.43 -4.42 -13.05
C ARG A 37 -2.68 -4.40 -11.73
N THR A 38 -1.48 -4.95 -11.80
CA THR A 38 -0.45 -4.86 -10.77
C THR A 38 0.68 -4.06 -11.40
N MET A 39 1.14 -3.02 -10.70
CA MET A 39 2.22 -2.15 -11.15
C MET A 39 3.49 -3.00 -11.38
N PRO A 40 4.23 -2.81 -12.47
CA PRO A 40 5.54 -3.44 -12.60
C PRO A 40 6.48 -2.97 -11.48
N GLU A 41 7.27 -3.88 -10.91
CA GLU A 41 8.23 -3.57 -9.84
C GLU A 41 9.17 -2.41 -10.23
N SER A 42 9.66 -2.41 -11.46
CA SER A 42 10.54 -1.35 -11.98
C SER A 42 9.89 0.03 -11.95
N LEU A 43 8.58 0.11 -12.24
CA LEU A 43 7.83 1.36 -12.18
C LEU A 43 7.62 1.82 -10.74
N ALA A 44 7.33 0.89 -9.82
CA ALA A 44 7.22 1.20 -8.40
C ALA A 44 8.54 1.76 -7.84
N LYS A 45 9.66 1.08 -8.14
CA LYS A 45 11.01 1.53 -7.73
C LYS A 45 11.37 2.89 -8.32
N SER A 46 11.10 3.11 -9.61
CA SER A 46 11.33 4.41 -10.27
C SER A 46 10.49 5.54 -9.65
N ALA A 47 9.25 5.27 -9.24
CA ALA A 47 8.42 6.25 -8.56
C ALA A 47 8.97 6.59 -7.16
N LEU A 48 9.41 5.58 -6.41
CA LEU A 48 10.04 5.76 -5.10
C LEU A 48 11.35 6.53 -5.19
N ASP A 49 12.17 6.27 -6.21
CA ASP A 49 13.40 7.01 -6.48
C ASP A 49 13.10 8.50 -6.65
N GLN A 50 12.13 8.85 -7.52
CA GLN A 50 11.73 10.24 -7.75
C GLN A 50 11.16 10.92 -6.50
N ILE A 51 10.33 10.22 -5.73
CA ILE A 51 9.78 10.74 -4.46
C ILE A 51 10.92 11.05 -3.47
N SER A 52 11.91 10.16 -3.38
CA SER A 52 13.06 10.32 -2.50
C SER A 52 13.97 11.46 -2.95
N GLU A 53 14.42 11.45 -4.21
CA GLU A 53 15.40 12.38 -4.77
C GLU A 53 14.90 13.83 -4.76
N LEU A 54 13.60 14.01 -5.05
CA LEU A 54 12.96 15.32 -5.00
C LEU A 54 12.50 15.71 -3.59
N GLY A 55 12.58 14.78 -2.63
CA GLY A 55 12.17 15.00 -1.25
C GLY A 55 10.67 15.32 -1.13
N LEU A 56 9.81 14.67 -1.92
CA LEU A 56 8.40 15.04 -2.06
C LEU A 56 7.53 14.68 -0.85
N ALA A 57 7.85 13.62 -0.10
CA ALA A 57 6.96 13.13 0.97
C ALA A 57 7.68 12.70 2.25
N GLU A 58 7.10 13.00 3.41
CA GLU A 58 7.58 12.52 4.71
C GLU A 58 7.54 10.99 4.79
N LYS A 59 6.51 10.38 4.19
CA LYS A 59 6.41 8.94 4.01
C LYS A 59 5.65 8.56 2.74
N VAL A 60 5.84 7.34 2.29
CA VAL A 60 4.98 6.70 1.28
C VAL A 60 4.00 5.76 1.96
N THR A 61 2.83 5.54 1.38
CA THR A 61 1.88 4.54 1.87
C THR A 61 1.38 3.69 0.73
N PHE A 62 1.58 2.38 0.82
CA PHE A 62 1.05 1.42 -0.13
C PHE A 62 -0.43 1.22 0.15
N HIS A 63 -1.27 1.96 -0.58
CA HIS A 63 -2.72 2.01 -0.43
C HIS A 63 -3.31 2.92 -1.52
N VAL A 64 -4.50 2.63 -2.05
CA VAL A 64 -5.45 3.52 -2.76
C VAL A 64 -6.68 2.66 -3.06
N MET A 65 -6.46 1.59 -3.83
CA MET A 65 -7.39 0.51 -4.15
C MET A 65 -6.63 -0.80 -4.03
N GLY A 66 -7.35 -1.93 -4.04
CA GLY A 66 -6.73 -3.25 -3.97
C GLY A 66 -6.14 -3.62 -2.61
N GLU A 67 -5.45 -4.74 -2.57
CA GLU A 67 -4.68 -5.22 -1.42
C GLU A 67 -3.19 -5.25 -1.77
N PRO A 68 -2.36 -4.37 -1.17
CA PRO A 68 -0.93 -4.28 -1.48
C PRO A 68 -0.17 -5.60 -1.31
N LEU A 69 -0.53 -6.42 -0.31
CA LEU A 69 0.12 -7.71 -0.05
C LEU A 69 -0.13 -8.77 -1.14
N LEU A 70 -1.03 -8.52 -2.11
CA LEU A 70 -1.17 -9.36 -3.31
C LEU A 70 -0.09 -9.09 -4.36
N HIS A 71 0.71 -8.03 -4.21
CA HIS A 71 1.79 -7.74 -5.13
C HIS A 71 2.93 -8.79 -4.97
N PRO A 72 3.32 -9.53 -6.02
CA PRO A 72 4.30 -10.62 -5.90
C PRO A 72 5.70 -10.12 -5.50
N LYS A 73 5.95 -8.82 -5.67
CA LYS A 73 7.19 -8.11 -5.34
C LYS A 73 7.03 -7.11 -4.21
N PHE A 74 6.00 -7.26 -3.36
CA PHE A 74 5.70 -6.31 -2.29
C PHE A 74 6.91 -6.03 -1.41
N PHE A 75 7.55 -7.08 -0.87
CA PHE A 75 8.70 -6.93 0.01
C PHE A 75 9.91 -6.34 -0.72
N ASP A 76 10.19 -6.76 -1.96
CA ASP A 76 11.27 -6.17 -2.78
C ASP A 76 11.08 -4.66 -3.01
N ILE A 77 9.83 -4.19 -3.12
CA ILE A 77 9.49 -2.76 -3.27
C ILE A 77 9.62 -2.02 -1.93
N MET A 78 9.18 -2.66 -0.83
CA MET A 78 9.32 -2.12 0.52
C MET A 78 10.80 -1.94 0.91
N ASP A 79 11.63 -2.96 0.64
CA ASP A 79 13.06 -2.94 0.91
C ASP A 79 13.76 -1.85 0.07
N HIS A 80 13.29 -1.61 -1.17
CA HIS A 80 13.77 -0.50 -1.99
C HIS A 80 13.41 0.85 -1.39
N ALA A 81 12.17 1.05 -0.91
CA ALA A 81 11.78 2.30 -0.26
C ALA A 81 12.65 2.58 0.99
N ALA A 82 12.89 1.55 1.82
CA ALA A 82 13.77 1.65 2.97
C ALA A 82 15.21 2.02 2.58
N SER A 83 15.77 1.43 1.51
CA SER A 83 17.10 1.78 0.99
C SER A 83 17.23 3.25 0.54
N LYS A 84 16.09 3.91 0.28
CA LYS A 84 15.98 5.33 -0.10
C LYS A 84 15.66 6.24 1.09
N ASN A 85 15.69 5.72 2.32
CA ASN A 85 15.28 6.44 3.52
C ASN A 85 13.85 7.00 3.41
N LEU A 86 12.96 6.29 2.71
CA LEU A 86 11.54 6.63 2.62
C LEU A 86 10.75 5.78 3.63
N PRO A 87 10.20 6.37 4.70
CA PRO A 87 9.35 5.64 5.63
C PRO A 87 8.14 5.05 4.91
N VAL A 88 7.83 3.78 5.21
CA VAL A 88 6.76 3.03 4.55
C VAL A 88 5.56 2.85 5.47
N GLY A 89 4.41 3.29 4.98
CA GLY A 89 3.10 2.89 5.50
C GLY A 89 2.49 1.75 4.67
N LEU A 90 1.80 0.82 5.33
CA LEU A 90 0.98 -0.21 4.69
C LEU A 90 -0.46 -0.06 5.16
N THR A 91 -1.42 0.00 4.24
CA THR A 91 -2.83 -0.23 4.58
C THR A 91 -3.27 -1.57 4.00
N THR A 92 -3.80 -2.45 4.83
CA THR A 92 -4.17 -3.81 4.44
C THR A 92 -5.55 -4.20 4.98
N ASN A 93 -6.24 -5.11 4.29
CA ASN A 93 -7.46 -5.75 4.76
C ASN A 93 -7.21 -6.83 5.82
N GLY A 94 -5.94 -7.20 6.05
CA GLY A 94 -5.52 -8.12 7.11
C GLY A 94 -5.60 -9.61 6.76
N ALA A 95 -6.30 -10.01 5.70
CA ALA A 95 -6.49 -11.42 5.35
C ALA A 95 -5.19 -12.17 5.01
N LEU A 96 -4.16 -11.43 4.57
CA LEU A 96 -2.86 -11.98 4.19
C LEU A 96 -1.81 -11.86 5.31
N LEU A 97 -2.19 -11.34 6.49
CA LEU A 97 -1.33 -11.28 7.68
C LEU A 97 -1.24 -12.67 8.36
N LYS A 98 -0.65 -13.62 7.65
CA LYS A 98 -0.28 -14.93 8.18
C LYS A 98 0.99 -14.81 9.03
N PRO A 99 1.32 -15.79 9.90
CA PRO A 99 2.53 -15.72 10.73
C PRO A 99 3.81 -15.42 9.94
N SER A 100 3.98 -15.99 8.75
CA SER A 100 5.14 -15.70 7.88
C SER A 100 5.16 -14.26 7.39
N THR A 101 4.03 -13.74 6.90
CA THR A 101 3.90 -12.34 6.46
C THR A 101 4.16 -11.37 7.60
N ILE A 102 3.68 -11.69 8.81
CA ILE A 102 3.91 -10.87 10.01
C ILE A 102 5.39 -10.87 10.37
N GLN A 103 6.06 -12.03 10.33
CA GLN A 103 7.51 -12.12 10.56
C GLN A 103 8.28 -11.30 9.51
N ASP A 104 7.91 -11.41 8.23
CA ASP A 104 8.52 -10.63 7.15
C ASP A 104 8.34 -9.12 7.32
N LEU A 105 7.15 -8.67 7.75
CA LEU A 105 6.88 -7.25 8.03
C LEU A 105 7.64 -6.76 9.28
N ALA A 106 7.66 -7.56 10.34
CA ALA A 106 8.33 -7.22 11.60
C ALA A 106 9.87 -7.20 11.48
N GLY A 107 10.43 -7.96 10.53
CA GLY A 107 11.86 -7.95 10.22
C GLY A 107 12.33 -6.76 9.37
N ARG A 108 11.43 -5.83 9.02
CA ARG A 108 11.71 -4.69 8.12
C ARG A 108 11.33 -3.36 8.77
N ASP A 109 11.85 -2.27 8.21
CA ASP A 109 11.53 -0.91 8.66
C ASP A 109 10.14 -0.45 8.16
N LEU A 110 9.10 -1.02 8.77
CA LEU A 110 7.71 -0.60 8.54
C LEU A 110 7.35 0.53 9.50
N HIS A 111 7.18 1.73 8.98
CA HIS A 111 6.88 2.91 9.78
C HIS A 111 5.46 2.90 10.34
N GLN A 112 4.47 2.40 9.59
CA GLN A 112 3.08 2.34 10.02
C GLN A 112 2.33 1.20 9.33
N ILE A 113 1.46 0.53 10.08
CA ILE A 113 0.47 -0.40 9.52
C ILE A 113 -0.94 0.04 9.92
N ASP A 114 -1.80 0.21 8.92
CA ASP A 114 -3.22 0.50 9.08
C ASP A 114 -4.02 -0.75 8.66
N ILE A 115 -4.75 -1.36 9.59
CA ILE A 115 -5.59 -2.53 9.31
C ILE A 115 -7.04 -2.08 9.17
N SER A 116 -7.63 -2.33 8.00
CA SER A 116 -9.03 -2.02 7.75
C SER A 116 -9.95 -2.96 8.52
N LEU A 117 -10.76 -2.42 9.43
CA LEU A 117 -11.78 -3.14 10.18
C LEU A 117 -13.08 -2.32 10.20
N GLN A 118 -14.10 -2.78 9.47
CA GLN A 118 -15.38 -2.08 9.34
C GLN A 118 -16.54 -2.77 10.06
N THR A 119 -16.36 -4.01 10.50
CA THR A 119 -17.43 -4.89 11.00
C THR A 119 -17.02 -5.51 12.33
N PRO A 120 -17.90 -5.54 13.35
CA PRO A 120 -17.55 -6.05 14.67
C PRO A 120 -17.65 -7.58 14.80
N ASP A 121 -18.32 -8.25 13.86
CA ASP A 121 -18.62 -9.68 13.95
C ASP A 121 -18.53 -10.39 12.58
N LYS A 122 -18.64 -11.72 12.61
CA LYS A 122 -18.51 -12.58 11.42
C LYS A 122 -19.67 -12.41 10.43
N GLU A 123 -20.89 -12.23 10.92
CA GLU A 123 -22.07 -12.11 10.06
C GLU A 123 -22.00 -10.81 9.26
N SER A 124 -21.77 -9.68 9.94
CA SER A 124 -21.61 -8.38 9.29
C SER A 124 -20.38 -8.33 8.38
N PHE A 125 -19.30 -9.04 8.73
CA PHE A 125 -18.14 -9.20 7.85
C PHE A 125 -18.52 -9.82 6.50
N HIS A 126 -19.22 -10.96 6.51
CA HIS A 126 -19.61 -11.65 5.27
C HIS A 126 -20.56 -10.81 4.39
N GLN A 127 -21.46 -10.04 5.02
CA GLN A 127 -22.38 -9.16 4.31
C GLN A 127 -21.67 -7.94 3.69
N THR A 128 -20.69 -7.38 4.40
CA THR A 128 -20.08 -6.09 4.04
C THR A 128 -18.81 -6.26 3.23
N ARG A 129 -18.02 -7.31 3.46
CA ARG A 129 -16.66 -7.46 2.92
C ARG A 129 -16.50 -8.62 1.93
N GLY A 130 -17.47 -9.53 1.86
CA GLY A 130 -17.46 -10.75 1.06
C GLY A 130 -16.89 -11.94 1.81
#